data_AF-A0A1D9M7S6-F1
#
_entry.id   AF-A0A1D9M7S6-F1
#
_cell.length_a   1.000
_cell.length_b   1.000
_cell.length_c   1.000
_cell.angle_alpha   90.00
_cell.angle_beta   90.00
_cell.angle_gamma   90.00
#
_symmetry.space_group_name_H-M   'P 1'
#
loop_
_entity.id
_entity.type
_entity.pdbx_description
1 polymer ?
#
loop_
_entity_poly.entity_id
_entity_poly.type
_entity_poly.pdbx_seq_one_letter_code
_entity_poly.pdbx_strand_id
1 'polypeptide(L)'
;MGLQQSPPNMLIISLALFLTWFIMEPVFMQSWTTGIEPLVNGQLELAPAFDLAMAPFRGFMANRVDTDTFATFSALRDGVPFVGELKDAPLSTLVPSFMLSEITRAFEIGFLVYLPFLIIDLVVSAILMSMGMMMVPPAVVAMPFKLAFFVVANGWVLISDALVRSYL
;
A
#
# COMPACT_ATOMS: atom_id res chain seq x y z
N MET A 1 -0.96 -3.86 -16.78
CA MET A 1 -1.36 -3.48 -18.16
C MET A 1 -0.39 -4.18 -19.10
N GLY A 2 -0.78 -4.80 -20.21
CA GLY A 2 0.12 -5.61 -21.06
C GLY A 2 1.29 -4.90 -21.74
N LEU A 3 1.73 -3.75 -21.22
CA LEU A 3 2.89 -3.00 -21.66
C LEU A 3 4.13 -3.66 -21.06
N GLN A 4 5.03 -4.14 -21.91
CA GLN A 4 6.37 -4.45 -21.45
C GLN A 4 7.04 -3.12 -21.02
N GLN A 5 7.34 -3.00 -19.72
CA GLN A 5 8.21 -1.98 -19.13
C GLN A 5 7.71 -0.52 -19.12
N SER A 6 6.41 -0.27 -19.33
CA SER A 6 5.84 1.08 -19.17
C SER A 6 4.68 1.08 -18.17
N PRO A 7 4.68 2.02 -17.18
CA PRO A 7 5.71 3.02 -16.89
C PRO A 7 7.01 2.41 -16.33
N PRO A 8 8.14 3.13 -16.42
CA PRO A 8 9.40 2.67 -15.82
C PRO A 8 9.26 2.44 -14.31
N ASN A 9 9.82 1.35 -13.78
CA ASN A 9 9.78 1.04 -12.35
C ASN A 9 10.26 2.21 -11.48
N MET A 10 11.27 2.96 -11.94
CA MET A 10 11.80 4.11 -11.20
C MET A 10 10.79 5.26 -11.05
N LEU A 11 9.91 5.44 -12.05
CA LEU A 11 8.81 6.42 -11.96
C LEU A 11 7.79 5.99 -10.91
N ILE A 12 7.45 4.70 -10.88
CA ILE A 12 6.52 4.13 -9.89
C ILE A 12 7.09 4.30 -8.48
N ILE A 13 8.37 3.98 -8.27
CA ILE A 13 9.05 4.15 -6.98
C ILE A 13 9.03 5.63 -6.57
N SER A 14 9.34 6.55 -7.49
CA SER A 14 9.34 7.99 -7.20
C SER A 14 7.95 8.48 -6.79
N LEU A 15 6.90 8.07 -7.53
CA LEU A 15 5.52 8.39 -7.18
C LEU A 15 5.14 7.82 -5.81
N ALA A 16 5.50 6.56 -5.54
CA ALA A 16 5.26 5.94 -4.25
C ALA A 16 5.93 6.71 -3.11
N LEU A 17 7.18 7.16 -3.28
CA LEU A 17 7.88 7.96 -2.27
C LEU A 17 7.19 9.30 -2.01
N PHE A 18 6.74 10.01 -3.04
CA PHE A 18 6.02 11.27 -2.87
C PHE A 18 4.65 11.07 -2.20
N LEU A 19 3.93 10.00 -2.55
CA LEU A 19 2.67 9.66 -1.88
C LEU A 19 2.90 9.26 -0.42
N THR A 20 3.94 8.48 -0.14
CA THR A 20 4.34 8.15 1.24
C THR A 20 4.62 9.41 2.04
N TRP A 21 5.39 10.36 1.49
CA TRP A 21 5.64 11.64 2.15
C TRP A 21 4.33 12.40 2.43
N PHE A 22 3.46 12.52 1.42
CA PHE A 22 2.18 13.21 1.54
C PHE A 22 1.28 12.60 2.63
N ILE A 23 1.21 11.27 2.70
CA ILE A 23 0.40 10.53 3.67
C ILE A 23 1.02 10.59 5.07
N MET A 24 2.34 10.48 5.17
CA MET A 24 3.07 10.36 6.45
C MET A 24 3.50 11.70 7.06
N GLU A 25 3.31 12.82 6.36
CA GLU A 25 3.62 14.16 6.86
C GLU A 25 3.15 14.44 8.30
N PRO A 26 1.88 14.17 8.69
CA PRO A 26 1.45 14.39 10.09
C PRO A 26 2.18 13.48 11.09
N VAL A 27 2.49 12.24 10.70
CA VAL A 27 3.23 11.28 11.55
C VAL A 27 4.67 11.75 11.76
N PHE A 28 5.32 12.21 10.69
CA PHE A 28 6.67 12.77 10.75
C PHE A 28 6.72 14.04 11.59
N MET A 29 5.79 14.96 11.40
CA MET A 29 5.72 16.21 12.17
C MET A 29 5.45 15.96 13.65
N GLN A 30 4.57 15.02 13.98
CA GLN A 30 4.35 14.63 15.37
C GLN A 30 5.61 14.02 15.97
N SER A 31 6.27 13.08 15.28
CA SER A 31 7.52 12.46 15.74
C SER A 31 8.63 13.48 15.99
N TRP A 32 8.74 14.46 15.09
CA TRP A 32 9.70 15.55 15.21
C TRP A 32 9.46 16.39 16.46
N THR A 33 8.24 16.90 16.62
CA THR A 33 7.89 17.82 17.71
C THR A 33 7.87 17.16 19.08
N THR A 34 7.44 15.89 19.19
CA THR A 34 7.30 15.22 20.49
C THR A 34 8.58 14.53 20.96
N GLY A 35 9.43 14.06 20.05
CA GLY A 35 10.59 13.25 20.40
C GLY A 35 11.93 13.85 19.94
N ILE A 36 12.04 14.19 18.66
CA ILE A 36 13.34 14.55 18.06
C ILE A 36 13.80 15.96 18.49
N GLU A 37 12.94 16.96 18.39
CA GLU A 37 13.26 18.35 18.74
C GLU A 37 13.67 18.50 20.22
N PRO A 38 12.94 17.93 21.20
CA PRO A 38 13.37 17.99 22.60
C PRO A 38 14.70 17.28 22.86
N LEU A 39 15.01 16.19 22.15
CA LEU A 39 16.32 15.51 22.23
C LEU A 39 17.46 16.40 21.74
N VAL A 40 17.28 17.01 20.56
CA VAL A 40 18.28 17.93 19.97
C VAL A 40 18.51 19.15 20.85
N ASN A 41 17.45 19.63 21.51
CA ASN A 41 17.51 20.75 22.44
C ASN A 41 18.05 20.37 23.83
N GLY A 42 18.42 19.11 24.06
CA GLY A 42 18.92 18.62 25.36
C GLY A 42 17.87 18.58 26.47
N GLN A 43 16.58 18.60 26.12
CA GLN A 43 15.44 18.55 27.05
C GLN A 43 15.03 17.10 27.38
N LEU A 44 15.40 16.14 26.54
CA LEU A 44 15.16 14.71 26.74
C LEU A 44 16.45 13.91 26.55
N GLU A 45 16.56 12.82 27.31
CA GLU A 45 17.54 11.77 27.03
C GLU A 45 17.10 10.91 25.84
N LEU A 46 18.05 10.18 25.25
CA LEU A 46 17.82 9.40 24.03
C LEU A 46 16.71 8.35 24.16
N ALA A 47 16.65 7.63 25.28
CA ALA A 47 15.65 6.57 25.50
C ALA A 47 14.21 7.09 25.51
N PRO A 48 13.82 8.06 26.37
CA PRO A 48 12.46 8.61 26.35
C PRO A 48 12.15 9.37 25.05
N ALA A 49 13.14 10.02 24.44
CA ALA A 49 12.96 10.66 23.14
C ALA A 49 12.63 9.66 22.03
N PHE A 50 13.27 8.49 22.04
CA PHE A 50 12.98 7.41 21.08
C PHE A 50 11.53 6.92 21.22
N ASP A 51 11.08 6.68 22.45
CA ASP A 51 9.70 6.22 22.69
C ASP A 51 8.67 7.25 22.21
N LEU A 52 8.89 8.55 22.50
CA LEU A 52 8.02 9.64 22.06
C LEU A 52 8.08 9.88 20.55
N ALA A 53 9.24 9.73 19.93
CA ALA A 53 9.39 9.82 18.47
C ALA A 53 8.71 8.64 17.77
N MET A 54 8.69 7.46 18.38
CA MET A 54 8.11 6.25 17.80
C MET A 54 6.60 6.12 18.03
N ALA A 55 6.06 6.77 19.06
CA ALA A 55 4.63 6.77 19.39
C ALA A 55 3.69 7.08 18.20
N PRO A 56 3.90 8.12 17.36
CA PRO A 56 3.03 8.38 16.21
C PRO A 56 3.10 7.27 15.16
N PHE A 57 4.27 6.65 14.94
CA PHE A 57 4.42 5.50 14.03
C PHE A 57 3.68 4.27 14.56
N ARG A 58 3.76 4.01 15.87
CA ARG A 58 2.99 2.95 16.54
C ARG A 58 1.50 3.15 16.33
N GLY A 59 0.99 4.37 16.55
CA GLY A 59 -0.41 4.71 16.31
C GLY A 59 -0.81 4.52 14.84
N PHE A 60 0.03 4.98 13.91
CA PHE A 60 -0.21 4.81 12.48
C PHE A 60 -0.34 3.34 12.06
N MET A 61 0.59 2.49 12.51
CA MET A 61 0.57 1.05 12.24
C MET A 61 -0.61 0.37 12.94
N ALA A 62 -0.81 0.63 14.24
CA ALA A 62 -1.86 0.00 15.04
C ALA A 62 -3.26 0.22 14.46
N ASN A 63 -3.50 1.38 13.84
CA ASN A 63 -4.79 1.70 13.20
C ASN A 63 -5.01 1.00 11.84
N ARG A 64 -3.98 0.34 11.27
CA ARG A 64 -4.01 -0.27 9.93
C ARG A 64 -3.68 -1.75 9.92
N VAL A 65 -3.23 -2.27 11.05
CA VAL A 65 -2.99 -3.69 11.24
C VAL A 65 -4.32 -4.43 11.28
N ASP A 66 -4.40 -5.52 10.52
CA ASP A 66 -5.47 -6.49 10.66
C ASP A 66 -5.32 -7.24 12.00
N THR A 67 -6.38 -7.23 12.81
CA THR A 67 -6.35 -7.74 14.18
C THR A 67 -6.12 -9.25 14.23
N ASP A 68 -6.64 -9.98 13.25
CA ASP A 68 -6.51 -11.43 13.17
C ASP A 68 -5.07 -11.82 12.77
N THR A 69 -4.50 -11.07 11.82
CA THR A 69 -3.09 -11.16 11.44
C THR A 69 -2.19 -10.88 12.63
N PHE A 70 -2.45 -9.83 13.40
CA PHE A 70 -1.69 -9.52 14.61
C PHE A 70 -1.81 -10.61 15.68
N ALA A 71 -3.03 -11.08 15.96
CA ALA A 71 -3.27 -12.13 16.95
C ALA A 71 -2.49 -13.41 16.60
N THR A 72 -2.45 -13.77 15.30
CA THR A 72 -1.68 -14.91 14.80
C THR A 72 -0.18 -14.75 15.08
N PHE A 73 0.41 -13.60 14.74
CA PHE A 73 1.83 -13.35 15.00
C PHE A 73 2.17 -13.26 16.49
N SER A 74 1.27 -12.67 17.30
CA SER A 74 1.42 -12.62 18.75
C SER A 74 1.43 -14.03 19.36
N ALA A 75 0.51 -14.89 18.93
CA ALA A 75 0.42 -16.26 19.41
C ALA A 75 1.66 -17.10 19.04
N LEU A 76 2.21 -16.89 17.84
CA LEU A 76 3.43 -17.58 17.39
C LEU A 76 4.67 -17.19 18.21
N ARG A 77 4.70 -15.96 18.74
CA ARG A 77 5.85 -15.44 19.47
C ARG A 77 5.82 -15.79 20.95
N ASP A 78 4.74 -15.40 21.62
CA ASP A 78 4.68 -15.40 23.08
C ASP A 78 3.83 -16.55 23.62
N GLY A 79 3.16 -17.33 22.75
CA GLY A 79 2.27 -18.43 23.13
C GLY A 79 0.98 -17.98 23.83
N VAL A 80 0.79 -16.67 24.01
CA VAL A 80 -0.36 -16.05 24.68
C VAL A 80 -0.85 -14.87 23.83
N PRO A 81 -2.18 -14.66 23.69
CA PRO A 81 -2.71 -13.46 23.04
C PRO A 81 -2.23 -12.20 23.77
N PHE A 82 -1.73 -11.21 23.02
CA PHE A 82 -1.42 -9.90 23.56
C PHE A 82 -2.68 -9.26 24.16
N VAL A 83 -2.55 -8.73 25.39
CA VAL A 83 -3.62 -8.04 26.11
C VAL A 83 -3.22 -6.58 26.27
N GLY A 84 -3.95 -5.68 25.61
CA GLY A 84 -3.67 -4.24 25.64
C GLY A 84 -4.08 -3.56 24.35
N GLU A 85 -3.77 -2.27 24.23
CA GLU A 85 -3.96 -1.54 22.99
C GLU A 85 -2.84 -1.87 22.00
N LEU A 86 -3.19 -2.05 20.71
CA LEU A 86 -2.23 -2.40 19.65
C LEU A 86 -1.05 -1.41 19.53
N LYS A 87 -1.26 -0.14 19.87
CA LYS A 87 -0.20 0.89 19.88
C LYS A 87 0.91 0.60 20.90
N ASP A 88 0.60 -0.14 21.97
CA ASP A 88 1.53 -0.49 23.03
C ASP A 88 2.25 -1.83 22.75
N ALA A 89 1.84 -2.53 21.68
CA ALA A 89 2.44 -3.79 21.29
C ALA A 89 3.96 -3.67 21.01
N PRO A 90 4.74 -4.75 21.22
CA PRO A 90 6.14 -4.78 20.81
C PRO A 90 6.30 -4.53 19.30
N LEU A 91 7.19 -3.61 18.92
CA LEU A 91 7.46 -3.28 17.51
C LEU A 91 7.83 -4.52 16.67
N SER A 92 8.51 -5.47 17.29
CA SER A 92 8.93 -6.72 16.66
C SER A 92 7.77 -7.66 16.33
N THR A 93 6.55 -7.39 16.80
CA THR A 93 5.31 -8.08 16.40
C THR A 93 4.46 -7.14 15.54
N LEU A 94 4.32 -5.87 15.96
CA LEU A 94 3.52 -4.87 15.27
C LEU A 94 3.99 -4.61 13.83
N VAL A 95 5.31 -4.46 13.60
CA VAL A 95 5.87 -4.15 12.27
C VAL A 95 5.63 -5.29 11.27
N PRO A 96 5.96 -6.56 11.57
CA PRO A 96 5.63 -7.67 10.66
C PRO A 96 4.13 -7.79 10.37
N SER A 97 3.27 -7.65 11.39
CA SER A 97 1.80 -7.71 11.21
C SER A 97 1.29 -6.59 10.33
N PHE A 98 1.79 -5.37 10.51
CA PHE A 98 1.46 -4.22 9.67
C PHE A 98 1.87 -4.47 8.22
N MET A 99 3.12 -4.89 7.98
CA MET A 99 3.61 -5.17 6.63
C MET A 99 2.76 -6.23 5.92
N LEU A 100 2.39 -7.31 6.61
CA LEU A 100 1.56 -8.35 6.00
C LEU A 100 0.13 -7.87 5.72
N SER A 101 -0.45 -7.08 6.63
CA SER A 101 -1.78 -6.47 6.43
C SER A 101 -1.79 -5.57 5.20
N GLU A 102 -0.75 -4.73 5.05
CA GLU A 102 -0.59 -3.84 3.90
C GLU A 102 -0.34 -4.60 2.60
N ILE A 103 0.43 -5.70 2.62
CA ILE A 103 0.62 -6.55 1.44
C ILE A 103 -0.71 -7.15 1.00
N THR A 104 -1.48 -7.73 1.92
CA THR A 104 -2.81 -8.29 1.62
C THR A 104 -3.71 -7.23 1.02
N ARG A 105 -3.74 -6.03 1.62
CA ARG A 105 -4.52 -4.91 1.10
C ARG A 105 -4.08 -4.47 -0.29
N ALA A 106 -2.77 -4.42 -0.54
CA ALA A 106 -2.22 -4.09 -1.84
C ALA A 106 -2.62 -5.12 -2.92
N PHE A 107 -2.67 -6.41 -2.56
CA PHE A 107 -3.18 -7.46 -3.45
C PHE A 107 -4.66 -7.30 -3.76
N GLU A 108 -5.50 -6.99 -2.76
CA GLU A 108 -6.93 -6.73 -2.97
C GLU A 108 -7.16 -5.55 -3.93
N ILE A 109 -6.47 -4.43 -3.69
CA ILE A 109 -6.55 -3.24 -4.56
C ILE A 109 -6.05 -3.60 -5.96
N GLY A 110 -4.91 -4.29 -6.05
CA GLY A 110 -4.35 -4.74 -7.33
C GLY A 110 -5.31 -5.61 -8.11
N PHE A 111 -6.04 -6.51 -7.43
CA PHE A 111 -7.07 -7.35 -8.04
C PHE A 111 -8.25 -6.52 -8.56
N LEU A 112 -8.78 -5.60 -7.74
CA LEU A 112 -9.90 -4.73 -8.15
C LEU A 112 -9.54 -3.85 -9.34
N VAL A 113 -8.33 -3.27 -9.35
CA VAL A 113 -7.81 -2.47 -10.47
C VAL A 113 -7.63 -3.35 -11.71
N TYR A 114 -7.30 -4.63 -11.56
CA TYR A 114 -7.07 -5.54 -12.69
C TYR A 114 -8.37 -6.01 -13.37
N LEU A 115 -9.47 -6.16 -12.62
CA LEU A 115 -10.76 -6.65 -13.13
C LEU A 115 -11.26 -6.00 -14.44
N PRO A 116 -11.33 -4.66 -14.59
CA PRO A 116 -11.79 -4.06 -15.84
C PRO A 116 -10.91 -4.41 -17.04
N PHE A 117 -9.60 -4.56 -16.84
CA PHE A 117 -8.69 -4.97 -17.90
C PHE A 117 -8.87 -6.42 -18.29
N LEU A 118 -9.15 -7.29 -17.32
CA LEU A 118 -9.48 -8.69 -17.57
C LEU A 118 -10.76 -8.82 -18.41
N ILE A 119 -11.77 -7.99 -18.14
CA ILE A 119 -13.00 -7.95 -18.95
C ILE A 119 -12.67 -7.58 -20.41
N ILE A 120 -11.84 -6.55 -20.62
CA ILE A 120 -11.40 -6.15 -21.96
C ILE A 120 -10.68 -7.32 -22.66
N ASP A 121 -9.78 -8.02 -21.96
CA ASP A 121 -9.05 -9.15 -22.51
C ASP A 121 -9.97 -10.31 -22.91
N LEU A 122 -10.97 -10.64 -22.08
CA LEU A 122 -11.96 -11.69 -22.39
C LEU A 122 -12.84 -11.32 -23.59
N VAL A 123 -13.32 -10.08 -23.65
CA VAL A 123 -14.19 -9.61 -24.74
C VAL A 123 -13.43 -9.60 -26.07
N VAL A 124 -12.21 -9.06 -26.09
CA VAL A 124 -11.38 -9.02 -27.30
C VAL A 124 -11.04 -10.43 -27.77
N SER A 125 -10.71 -11.34 -26.85
CA SER A 125 -10.43 -12.74 -27.19
C SER A 125 -11.65 -13.43 -27.82
N ALA A 126 -12.85 -13.26 -27.24
CA ALA A 126 -14.08 -13.84 -27.78
C ALA A 126 -14.40 -13.32 -29.20
N ILE A 127 -14.20 -12.01 -29.43
CA ILE A 127 -14.44 -11.37 -30.74
C ILE A 127 -13.46 -11.88 -31.80
N LEU A 128 -12.16 -12.00 -31.47
CA LEU A 128 -11.15 -12.52 -32.41
C LEU A 128 -11.40 -13.99 -32.76
N MET A 129 -11.76 -14.81 -31.78
CA MET A 129 -12.13 -16.21 -32.00
C MET A 129 -13.37 -16.32 -32.90
N SER A 130 -14.37 -15.46 -32.72
CA SER A 130 -15.56 -15.40 -33.58
C SER A 130 -15.25 -15.02 -35.03
N MET A 131 -14.19 -14.24 -35.29
CA MET A 131 -13.76 -13.88 -36.65
C MET A 131 -12.86 -14.92 -37.30
N GLY A 132 -12.55 -16.03 -36.61
CA GLY A 132 -11.62 -17.06 -37.10
C GLY A 132 -10.14 -16.65 -37.06
N MET A 133 -9.81 -15.52 -36.41
CA MET A 133 -8.43 -15.03 -36.30
C MET A 133 -7.69 -15.69 -35.12
N MET A 134 -7.47 -17.00 -35.22
CA MET A 134 -6.78 -17.77 -34.16
C MET A 134 -5.30 -17.43 -34.00
N MET A 135 -4.67 -16.88 -35.05
CA MET A 135 -3.23 -16.60 -35.10
C MET A 135 -2.85 -15.22 -34.57
N VAL A 136 -3.82 -14.34 -34.35
CA VAL A 136 -3.56 -12.99 -33.83
C VAL A 136 -3.62 -13.05 -32.30
N PRO A 137 -2.53 -12.74 -31.57
CA PRO A 137 -2.55 -12.75 -30.11
C PRO A 137 -3.57 -11.73 -29.57
N PRO A 138 -4.62 -12.15 -28.83
CA PRO A 138 -5.64 -11.24 -28.34
C PRO A 138 -5.10 -10.11 -27.45
N ALA A 139 -4.02 -10.41 -26.72
CA ALA A 139 -3.33 -9.43 -25.89
C ALA A 139 -2.90 -8.20 -26.71
N VAL A 140 -2.32 -8.38 -27.90
CA VAL A 140 -1.83 -7.27 -28.75
C VAL A 140 -2.98 -6.39 -29.22
N VAL A 141 -4.12 -6.99 -29.57
CA VAL A 141 -5.32 -6.26 -30.01
C VAL A 141 -5.99 -5.53 -28.85
N ALA A 142 -5.99 -6.11 -27.65
CA ALA A 142 -6.60 -5.52 -26.46
C ALA A 142 -5.81 -4.32 -25.90
N MET A 143 -4.50 -4.22 -26.19
CA MET A 143 -3.63 -3.15 -25.68
C MET A 143 -4.14 -1.72 -25.90
N PRO A 144 -4.47 -1.28 -27.14
CA PRO A 144 -4.98 0.06 -27.37
C PRO A 144 -6.28 0.35 -26.61
N PHE A 145 -7.18 -0.65 -26.48
CA PHE A 145 -8.42 -0.50 -25.71
C PHE A 145 -8.15 -0.31 -24.21
N LYS A 146 -7.23 -1.10 -23.65
CA LYS A 146 -6.83 -0.96 -22.24
C LYS A 146 -6.21 0.41 -21.95
N LEU A 147 -5.37 0.90 -22.86
CA LEU A 147 -4.79 2.24 -22.76
C LEU A 147 -5.84 3.33 -22.85
N ALA A 148 -6.73 3.26 -23.85
CA ALA A 148 -7.80 4.22 -24.04
C ALA A 148 -8.73 4.26 -22.82
N PHE A 149 -9.16 3.10 -22.33
CA PHE A 149 -9.96 2.99 -21.10
C PHE A 149 -9.28 3.65 -19.91
N PHE A 150 -7.99 3.35 -19.69
CA PHE A 150 -7.25 3.88 -18.55
C PHE A 150 -7.06 5.40 -18.62
N VAL A 151 -6.80 5.95 -19.81
CA VAL A 151 -6.66 7.40 -20.00
C VAL A 151 -8.01 8.10 -19.86
N VAL A 152 -9.07 7.57 -20.47
CA VAL A 152 -10.43 8.14 -20.38
C VAL A 152 -10.94 8.14 -18.94
N ALA A 153 -10.60 7.12 -18.17
CA ALA A 153 -10.95 7.03 -16.75
C ALA A 153 -10.09 7.92 -15.83
N ASN A 154 -9.10 8.66 -16.36
CA ASN A 154 -8.08 9.35 -15.56
C ASN A 154 -7.42 8.41 -14.53
N GLY A 155 -7.04 7.21 -14.97
CA GLY A 155 -6.70 6.10 -14.08
C GLY A 155 -5.58 6.39 -13.07
N TRP A 156 -4.59 7.21 -13.44
CA TRP A 156 -3.54 7.63 -12.49
C TRP A 156 -4.09 8.46 -11.33
N VAL A 157 -4.95 9.43 -11.60
CA VAL A 157 -5.58 10.27 -10.56
C VAL A 157 -6.49 9.42 -9.69
N LEU A 158 -7.29 8.53 -10.29
CA LEU A 158 -8.20 7.66 -9.57
C LEU A 158 -7.46 6.70 -8.63
N ILE A 159 -6.36 6.09 -9.09
CA ILE A 159 -5.55 5.20 -8.25
C ILE A 159 -4.89 5.98 -7.12
N SER A 160 -4.28 7.13 -7.41
CA SER A 160 -3.62 7.95 -6.39
C SER A 160 -4.61 8.49 -5.34
N ASP A 161 -5.78 8.97 -5.76
CA ASP A 161 -6.83 9.44 -4.85
C ASP A 161 -7.36 8.30 -3.96
N ALA A 162 -7.64 7.13 -4.56
CA ALA A 162 -8.09 5.97 -3.80
C ALA A 162 -7.06 5.48 -2.77
N LEU A 163 -5.77 5.49 -3.14
CA LEU A 163 -4.68 5.17 -2.21
C LEU A 163 -4.60 6.19 -1.07
N VAL A 164 -4.56 7.49 -1.37
CA VAL A 164 -4.49 8.51 -0.31
C VAL A 164 -5.67 8.41 0.64
N ARG A 165 -6.89 8.24 0.12
CA ARG A 165 -8.11 8.07 0.93
C ARG A 165 -8.10 6.79 1.77
N SER A 166 -7.39 5.73 1.37
CA SER A 166 -7.28 4.53 2.21
C SER A 166 -6.38 4.73 3.42
N TYR A 167 -5.55 5.78 3.42
CA TYR A 167 -4.67 6.12 4.53
C TYR A 167 -5.08 7.38 5.30
N LEU A 168 -6.12 8.12 4.88
CA LEU A 168 -6.68 9.23 5.66
C LEU A 168 -7.87 8.75 6.50
#